data_AF-R7L2X7-F1
#
_entry.id   AF-R7L2X7-F1
#
_cell.length_a   1.000
_cell.length_b   1.000
_cell.length_c   1.000
_cell.angle_alpha   90.00
_cell.angle_beta   90.00
_cell.angle_gamma   90.00
#
_symmetry.space_group_name_H-M   'P 1'
#
loop_
_entity.id
_entity.type
_entity.pdbx_description
1 polymer ?
#
loop_
_entity_poly.entity_id
_entity_poly.type
_entity_poly.pdbx_seq_one_letter_code
_entity_poly.pdbx_strand_id
1 'polypeptide(L)'
;MKRLTMIGAAVLSAALLLTACGDTAQKSTATDTSAVSEAVSKAPETPEKFQAAMVSRSLYSLGNTSRLKAKLRQAQSGEDMTVAYIGGSITRGETAGAEGCYAKLSYNYIAEKYGTCDNVKYVNAGVSGTPSVLGNLRLQKDVLDYNADIVFVEFAVNDSQDNTHKESYESLVRTVLTQENDPAVVLIFNRTANGYTAQEYMKEIGDYYSLPMISVADALTPEFDEGRMTWEDYSDDQSNPNAEGHKLLCSFIENLLTEAENAPDEEYTLPPAYRFGYPFMDSQLVTPEAPTAELISLTDTGSFEAVEQGATDFPTSWKLSDGTDPLKFKATASSVFLLFKRNNSDTMGSFEVYINGAKVKTIHSNQKDGWNEPYSELAIKFQTIKDMDIEIRPAEGSEDKNITILGVAVAAQESAQ
;
A
#
# COMPACT_ATOMS: atom_id res chain seq x y z
N MET A 1 17.85 62.11 -24.04
CA MET A 1 17.77 62.54 -22.62
C MET A 1 18.06 61.33 -21.74
N LYS A 2 19.08 61.44 -20.86
CA LYS A 2 19.35 60.77 -19.56
C LYS A 2 18.52 59.49 -19.24
N ARG A 3 19.09 58.35 -18.80
CA ARG A 3 20.09 58.19 -17.70
C ARG A 3 20.70 56.77 -17.67
N LEU A 4 21.95 56.71 -17.19
CA LEU A 4 22.77 55.57 -16.75
C LEU A 4 22.11 54.69 -15.68
N THR A 5 22.47 53.40 -15.59
CA THR A 5 23.23 52.86 -14.43
C THR A 5 23.97 51.57 -14.81
N MET A 6 25.18 51.42 -14.28
CA MET A 6 26.17 50.38 -14.52
C MET A 6 26.50 49.77 -13.14
N ILE A 7 26.58 48.44 -13.00
CA ILE A 7 27.31 47.79 -11.90
C ILE A 7 27.97 46.51 -12.45
N GLY A 8 29.29 46.46 -12.31
CA GLY A 8 30.17 45.35 -12.72
C GLY A 8 30.60 44.47 -11.56
N ALA A 9 31.08 43.28 -11.93
CA ALA A 9 31.65 42.24 -11.08
C ALA A 9 33.09 42.53 -10.64
N ALA A 10 33.53 41.91 -9.53
CA ALA A 10 34.91 41.45 -9.36
C ALA A 10 35.05 40.44 -8.21
N VAL A 11 35.74 39.34 -8.51
CA VAL A 11 36.26 38.29 -7.63
C VAL A 11 37.77 38.57 -7.42
N LEU A 12 38.35 38.31 -6.25
CA LEU A 12 39.55 37.47 -6.00
C LEU A 12 40.28 37.80 -4.68
N SER A 13 41.02 36.78 -4.23
CA SER A 13 41.55 36.50 -2.91
C SER A 13 42.92 37.09 -2.56
N ALA A 14 43.22 37.00 -1.24
CA ALA A 14 44.49 36.68 -0.57
C ALA A 14 45.61 37.73 -0.43
N ALA A 15 46.04 37.98 0.82
CA ALA A 15 47.44 37.99 1.26
C ALA A 15 47.58 37.97 2.80
N LEU A 16 48.60 37.25 3.27
CA LEU A 16 49.04 36.99 4.64
C LEU A 16 49.55 38.23 5.40
N LEU A 17 49.58 38.16 6.75
CA LEU A 17 50.69 38.62 7.59
C LEU A 17 50.76 37.82 8.92
N LEU A 18 52.00 37.52 9.34
CA LEU A 18 52.45 36.64 10.44
C LEU A 18 52.88 37.43 11.69
N THR A 19 53.19 36.67 12.76
CA THR A 19 54.05 36.91 13.97
C THR A 19 53.33 37.33 15.28
N ALA A 20 53.68 36.87 16.50
CA ALA A 20 54.61 35.84 17.01
C ALA A 20 54.46 35.66 18.56
N CYS A 21 55.25 34.71 19.11
CA CYS A 21 55.63 34.39 20.52
C CYS A 21 54.71 33.38 21.23
N GLY A 22 55.13 32.24 21.81
CA GLY A 22 56.39 31.59 22.26
C GLY A 22 55.97 30.71 23.47
N ASP A 23 56.57 29.60 23.92
CA ASP A 23 57.82 28.91 23.65
C ASP A 23 57.78 27.52 24.37
N THR A 24 58.64 26.60 23.92
CA THR A 24 59.19 25.40 24.59
C THR A 24 58.38 24.12 24.92
N ALA A 25 58.99 23.00 24.52
CA ALA A 25 58.64 21.60 24.80
C ALA A 25 59.72 20.92 25.67
N GLN A 26 59.36 19.95 26.53
CA GLN A 26 59.85 18.54 26.52
C GLN A 26 59.59 17.73 27.82
N LYS A 27 59.09 16.50 27.59
CA LYS A 27 59.34 15.19 28.26
C LYS A 27 59.16 15.01 29.78
N SER A 28 58.24 14.10 30.16
CA SER A 28 58.58 12.74 30.67
C SER A 28 57.35 11.89 31.03
N THR A 29 57.47 10.59 30.72
CA THR A 29 56.72 9.36 31.05
C THR A 29 55.89 9.23 32.34
N ALA A 30 54.71 8.59 32.26
CA ALA A 30 54.14 7.54 33.15
C ALA A 30 52.67 7.22 32.76
N THR A 31 52.39 6.07 32.12
CA THR A 31 51.69 4.85 32.64
C THR A 31 50.16 4.90 32.81
N ASP A 32 49.52 4.01 32.06
CA ASP A 32 48.26 3.27 32.27
C ASP A 32 47.07 3.91 33.01
N THR A 33 45.98 4.08 32.26
CA THR A 33 44.67 3.54 32.65
C THR A 33 43.96 2.98 31.42
N SER A 34 43.61 1.72 31.55
CA SER A 34 42.89 0.85 30.63
C SER A 34 41.42 1.23 30.40
N ALA A 35 40.97 0.96 29.17
CA ALA A 35 39.67 0.40 28.77
C ALA A 35 38.39 1.20 29.04
N VAL A 36 37.76 1.64 27.95
CA VAL A 36 36.48 1.04 27.51
C VAL A 36 36.57 0.87 25.99
N SER A 37 36.77 -0.37 25.54
CA SER A 37 36.56 -0.74 24.15
C SER A 37 35.07 -0.70 23.87
N GLU A 38 34.64 0.08 22.88
CA GLU A 38 33.33 -0.05 22.25
C GLU A 38 33.14 -1.51 21.82
N ALA A 39 32.10 -2.14 22.35
CA ALA A 39 31.67 -3.44 21.92
C ALA A 39 31.16 -3.32 20.49
N VAL A 40 32.01 -3.63 19.52
CA VAL A 40 31.57 -4.03 18.18
C VAL A 40 30.69 -5.26 18.40
N SER A 41 29.37 -5.12 18.23
CA SER A 41 28.47 -6.26 18.29
C SER A 41 28.89 -7.24 17.21
N LYS A 42 29.52 -8.36 17.61
CA LYS A 42 29.82 -9.44 16.68
C LYS A 42 28.51 -9.87 16.03
N ALA A 43 28.51 -9.96 14.71
CA ALA A 43 27.44 -10.60 13.97
C ALA A 43 27.17 -12.01 14.54
N PRO A 44 25.91 -12.50 14.51
CA PRO A 44 25.56 -13.82 15.04
C PRO A 44 26.49 -14.93 14.52
N GLU A 45 26.83 -15.93 15.34
CA GLU A 45 27.93 -16.86 15.00
C GLU A 45 27.51 -18.14 14.23
N THR A 46 26.22 -18.41 14.01
CA THR A 46 25.71 -19.60 13.28
C THR A 46 24.52 -19.27 12.34
N PRO A 47 24.24 -20.07 11.29
CA PRO A 47 23.08 -19.89 10.40
C PRO A 47 21.75 -19.72 11.14
N GLU A 48 21.52 -20.52 12.18
CA GLU A 48 20.30 -20.45 12.99
C GLU A 48 20.20 -19.13 13.76
N LYS A 49 21.33 -18.62 14.28
CA LYS A 49 21.35 -17.33 14.95
C LYS A 49 21.15 -16.17 13.97
N PHE A 50 21.64 -16.28 12.74
CA PHE A 50 21.38 -15.29 11.69
C PHE A 50 19.91 -15.27 11.31
N GLN A 51 19.31 -16.44 11.09
CA GLN A 51 17.89 -16.55 10.78
C GLN A 51 17.03 -16.00 11.91
N ALA A 52 17.33 -16.34 13.17
CA ALA A 52 16.61 -15.80 14.33
C ALA A 52 16.75 -14.27 14.43
N ALA A 53 17.95 -13.73 14.17
CA ALA A 53 18.16 -12.28 14.16
C ALA A 53 17.39 -11.60 13.03
N MET A 54 17.34 -12.18 11.83
CA MET A 54 16.56 -11.69 10.70
C MET A 54 15.05 -11.69 11.00
N VAL A 55 14.53 -12.79 11.55
CA VAL A 55 13.13 -12.90 11.96
C VAL A 55 12.79 -11.87 13.04
N SER A 56 13.66 -11.69 14.03
CA SER A 56 13.49 -10.68 15.07
C SER A 56 13.46 -9.25 14.49
N ARG A 57 14.35 -8.91 13.56
CA ARG A 57 14.38 -7.60 12.88
C ARG A 57 13.17 -7.33 11.99
N SER A 58 12.48 -8.37 11.54
CA SER A 58 11.25 -8.21 10.75
C SER A 58 10.14 -7.52 11.53
N LEU A 59 10.11 -7.69 12.86
CA LEU A 59 9.14 -7.03 13.72
C LEU A 59 9.55 -5.57 13.92
N TYR A 60 8.97 -4.66 13.14
CA TYR A 60 9.25 -3.24 13.25
C TYR A 60 8.62 -2.65 14.52
N SER A 61 7.35 -2.97 14.77
CA SER A 61 6.61 -2.52 15.94
C SER A 61 5.52 -3.52 16.29
N LEU A 62 5.30 -3.75 17.59
CA LEU A 62 4.12 -4.47 18.07
C LEU A 62 2.86 -3.60 18.09
N GLY A 63 3.04 -2.27 18.15
CA GLY A 63 1.94 -1.35 18.40
C GLY A 63 1.11 -1.76 19.62
N ASN A 64 -0.20 -1.54 19.53
CA ASN A 64 -1.20 -2.03 20.46
C ASN A 64 -1.76 -3.37 19.94
N THR A 65 -1.55 -4.44 20.70
CA THR A 65 -1.92 -5.80 20.28
C THR A 65 -3.29 -6.25 20.80
N SER A 66 -4.08 -5.36 21.40
CA SER A 66 -5.31 -5.73 22.11
C SER A 66 -6.36 -6.36 21.20
N ARG A 67 -6.66 -5.72 20.05
CA ARG A 67 -7.60 -6.27 19.04
C ARG A 67 -7.09 -7.60 18.50
N LEU A 68 -5.80 -7.68 18.15
CA LEU A 68 -5.19 -8.91 17.65
C LEU A 68 -5.35 -10.06 18.65
N LYS A 69 -4.97 -9.85 19.91
CA LYS A 69 -5.14 -10.84 20.99
C LYS A 69 -6.61 -11.21 21.20
N ALA A 70 -7.52 -10.25 21.15
CA ALA A 70 -8.95 -10.51 21.31
C ALA A 70 -9.48 -11.44 20.21
N LYS A 71 -9.11 -11.21 18.94
CA LYS A 71 -9.52 -12.05 17.82
C LYS A 71 -8.89 -13.44 17.85
N LEU A 72 -7.62 -13.56 18.22
CA LEU A 72 -6.99 -14.86 18.44
C LEU A 72 -7.68 -15.65 19.57
N ARG A 73 -8.07 -14.97 20.68
CA ARG A 73 -8.84 -15.60 21.77
C ARG A 73 -10.26 -16.00 21.34
N GLN A 74 -10.91 -15.23 20.46
CA GLN A 74 -12.20 -15.58 19.83
C GLN A 74 -12.08 -16.88 19.03
N ALA A 75 -11.03 -17.05 18.23
CA ALA A 75 -10.80 -18.32 17.54
C ALA A 75 -10.57 -19.48 18.52
N GLN A 76 -9.82 -19.24 19.61
CA GLN A 76 -9.54 -20.26 20.64
C GLN A 76 -10.78 -20.68 21.44
N SER A 77 -11.77 -19.80 21.58
CA SER A 77 -13.06 -20.12 22.22
C SER A 77 -13.98 -20.94 21.31
N GLY A 78 -13.60 -21.14 20.05
CA GLY A 78 -14.37 -21.84 19.04
C GLY A 78 -15.41 -20.98 18.32
N GLU A 79 -15.35 -19.66 18.51
CA GLU A 79 -16.15 -18.71 17.73
C GLU A 79 -15.55 -18.56 16.33
N ASP A 80 -16.40 -18.31 15.33
CA ASP A 80 -15.97 -18.10 13.96
C ASP A 80 -15.07 -16.86 13.88
N MET A 81 -13.94 -16.96 13.19
CA MET A 81 -13.02 -15.85 12.93
C MET A 81 -12.61 -15.85 11.46
N THR A 82 -12.63 -14.69 10.80
CA THR A 82 -12.13 -14.54 9.42
C THR A 82 -10.78 -13.84 9.39
N VAL A 83 -9.78 -14.45 8.76
CA VAL A 83 -8.48 -13.84 8.47
C VAL A 83 -8.42 -13.45 7.01
N ALA A 84 -8.27 -12.15 6.75
CA ALA A 84 -8.18 -11.57 5.42
C ALA A 84 -6.79 -11.00 5.12
N TYR A 85 -6.39 -11.10 3.86
CA TYR A 85 -5.15 -10.52 3.33
C TYR A 85 -5.50 -9.64 2.14
N ILE A 86 -5.15 -8.36 2.18
CA ILE A 86 -5.38 -7.44 1.08
C ILE A 86 -4.05 -6.83 0.61
N GLY A 87 -3.79 -6.92 -0.69
CA GLY A 87 -2.54 -6.44 -1.25
C GLY A 87 -2.38 -6.67 -2.75
N GLY A 88 -1.12 -6.60 -3.18
CA GLY A 88 -0.71 -6.78 -4.57
C GLY A 88 -0.47 -8.25 -4.98
N SER A 89 0.46 -8.44 -5.92
CA SER A 89 0.84 -9.75 -6.47
C SER A 89 1.46 -10.69 -5.44
N ILE A 90 2.23 -10.15 -4.49
CA ILE A 90 2.82 -10.93 -3.39
C ILE A 90 1.72 -11.55 -2.54
N THR A 91 0.69 -10.75 -2.20
CA THR A 91 -0.49 -11.21 -1.47
C THR A 91 -1.30 -12.24 -2.26
N ARG A 92 -1.47 -12.03 -3.57
CA ARG A 92 -2.12 -13.01 -4.45
C ARG A 92 -1.40 -14.37 -4.44
N GLY A 93 -0.08 -14.36 -4.24
CA GLY A 93 0.75 -15.55 -4.27
C GLY A 93 1.36 -15.82 -5.65
N GLU A 94 1.66 -14.77 -6.42
CA GLU A 94 2.45 -14.95 -7.64
C GLU A 94 3.76 -15.70 -7.34
N THR A 95 4.18 -16.58 -8.24
CA THR A 95 5.36 -17.47 -8.13
C THR A 95 5.30 -18.64 -7.12
N ALA A 96 4.47 -18.59 -6.06
CA ALA A 96 4.28 -19.71 -5.13
C ALA A 96 2.92 -20.42 -5.23
N GLY A 97 1.97 -19.82 -5.94
CA GLY A 97 0.62 -20.35 -6.10
C GLY A 97 -0.23 -20.27 -4.82
N ALA A 98 -1.50 -20.64 -4.94
CA ALA A 98 -2.49 -20.46 -3.88
C ALA A 98 -2.12 -21.14 -2.55
N GLU A 99 -1.51 -22.34 -2.61
CA GLU A 99 -1.15 -23.12 -1.41
C GLU A 99 0.22 -22.76 -0.82
N GLY A 100 1.13 -22.24 -1.65
CA GLY A 100 2.50 -21.91 -1.24
C GLY A 100 2.69 -20.46 -0.82
N CYS A 101 1.69 -19.60 -1.03
CA CYS A 101 1.79 -18.18 -0.71
C CYS A 101 1.78 -17.91 0.80
N TYR A 102 2.42 -16.81 1.20
CA TYR A 102 2.57 -16.44 2.62
C TYR A 102 1.21 -16.27 3.30
N ALA A 103 0.21 -15.76 2.58
CA ALA A 103 -1.14 -15.56 3.09
C ALA A 103 -1.78 -16.91 3.49
N LYS A 104 -1.64 -17.93 2.64
CA LYS A 104 -2.17 -19.27 2.92
C LYS A 104 -1.37 -19.97 4.00
N LEU A 105 -0.04 -19.87 3.97
CA LEU A 105 0.85 -20.48 4.97
C LEU A 105 0.58 -19.91 6.37
N SER A 106 0.52 -18.59 6.50
CA SER A 106 0.26 -17.92 7.79
C SER A 106 -1.19 -18.11 8.25
N TYR A 107 -2.17 -18.16 7.34
CA TYR A 107 -3.52 -18.60 7.68
C TYR A 107 -3.53 -20.02 8.26
N ASN A 108 -2.84 -20.98 7.62
CA ASN A 108 -2.80 -22.36 8.10
C ASN A 108 -2.18 -22.42 9.50
N TYR A 109 -1.11 -21.67 9.75
CA TYR A 109 -0.51 -21.52 11.08
C TYR A 109 -1.51 -20.95 12.09
N ILE A 110 -2.23 -19.88 11.74
CA ILE A 110 -3.22 -19.27 12.64
C ILE A 110 -4.35 -20.26 12.95
N ALA A 111 -4.88 -20.94 11.93
CA ALA A 111 -5.95 -21.92 12.09
C ALA A 111 -5.49 -23.12 12.96
N GLU A 112 -4.27 -23.61 12.76
CA GLU A 112 -3.72 -24.72 13.54
C GLU A 112 -3.43 -24.33 15.00
N LYS A 113 -2.86 -23.14 15.23
CA LYS A 113 -2.45 -22.70 16.57
C LYS A 113 -3.61 -22.16 17.41
N TYR A 114 -4.54 -21.42 16.79
CA TYR A 114 -5.59 -20.67 17.50
C TYR A 114 -7.00 -21.17 17.21
N GLY A 115 -7.22 -21.89 16.12
CA GLY A 115 -8.55 -22.39 15.77
C GLY A 115 -8.96 -23.63 16.55
N THR A 116 -10.26 -23.94 16.48
CA THR A 116 -10.86 -25.21 16.89
C THR A 116 -11.66 -25.78 15.73
N CYS A 117 -11.24 -26.95 15.21
CA CYS A 117 -11.84 -27.53 14.00
C CYS A 117 -11.73 -26.56 12.81
N ASP A 118 -12.87 -26.10 12.27
CA ASP A 118 -12.96 -25.33 11.02
C ASP A 118 -13.50 -23.90 11.23
N ASN A 119 -13.37 -23.34 12.44
CA ASN A 119 -13.93 -22.01 12.79
C ASN A 119 -13.12 -20.82 12.25
N VAL A 120 -11.89 -21.03 11.77
CA VAL A 120 -11.07 -19.97 11.16
C VAL A 120 -11.24 -19.99 9.64
N LYS A 121 -11.65 -18.87 9.06
CA LYS A 121 -11.90 -18.70 7.62
C LYS A 121 -10.77 -17.91 6.96
N TYR A 122 -10.48 -18.25 5.71
CA TYR A 122 -9.41 -17.63 4.91
C TYR A 122 -10.00 -16.76 3.80
N VAL A 123 -9.53 -15.52 3.70
CA VAL A 123 -9.83 -14.63 2.58
C VAL A 123 -8.52 -14.08 2.01
N ASN A 124 -8.25 -14.36 0.73
CA ASN A 124 -7.14 -13.74 0.00
C ASN A 124 -7.70 -12.78 -1.04
N ALA A 125 -7.48 -11.49 -0.78
CA ALA A 125 -7.88 -10.36 -1.61
C ALA A 125 -6.64 -9.73 -2.28
N GLY A 126 -5.71 -10.54 -2.77
CA GLY A 126 -4.56 -10.08 -3.55
C GLY A 126 -4.91 -9.85 -5.03
N VAL A 127 -4.59 -8.67 -5.57
CA VAL A 127 -4.76 -8.35 -7.00
C VAL A 127 -3.46 -7.80 -7.57
N SER A 128 -2.91 -8.50 -8.56
CA SER A 128 -1.56 -8.25 -9.09
C SER A 128 -1.41 -6.85 -9.69
N GLY A 129 -0.32 -6.16 -9.35
CA GLY A 129 0.02 -4.83 -9.88
C GLY A 129 -0.85 -3.69 -9.35
N THR A 130 -1.62 -3.90 -8.27
CA THR A 130 -2.57 -2.89 -7.78
C THR A 130 -2.08 -2.17 -6.52
N PRO A 131 -2.15 -0.83 -6.48
CA PRO A 131 -1.88 -0.05 -5.27
C PRO A 131 -3.10 -0.02 -4.33
N SER A 132 -2.91 0.52 -3.13
CA SER A 132 -3.95 0.78 -2.13
C SER A 132 -5.11 1.60 -2.67
N VAL A 133 -4.89 2.41 -3.72
CA VAL A 133 -5.94 3.19 -4.40
C VAL A 133 -7.03 2.26 -4.90
N LEU A 134 -6.66 1.20 -5.62
CA LEU A 134 -7.61 0.17 -6.06
C LEU A 134 -8.04 -0.73 -4.89
N GLY A 135 -7.14 -0.95 -3.92
CA GLY A 135 -7.47 -1.63 -2.67
C GLY A 135 -8.71 -1.05 -1.98
N ASN A 136 -8.81 0.28 -1.87
CA ASN A 136 -9.97 0.97 -1.31
C ASN A 136 -11.25 0.69 -2.10
N LEU A 137 -11.19 0.71 -3.44
CA LEU A 137 -12.39 0.58 -4.29
C LEU A 137 -13.03 -0.81 -4.19
N ARG A 138 -12.25 -1.83 -3.82
CA ARG A 138 -12.69 -3.22 -3.69
C ARG A 138 -12.75 -3.70 -2.23
N LEU A 139 -12.38 -2.85 -1.27
CA LEU A 139 -12.26 -3.24 0.14
C LEU A 139 -13.58 -3.82 0.70
N GLN A 140 -14.71 -3.18 0.38
CA GLN A 140 -16.03 -3.66 0.80
C GLN A 140 -16.27 -5.10 0.35
N LYS A 141 -16.21 -5.33 -0.96
CA LYS A 141 -16.49 -6.62 -1.58
C LYS A 141 -15.50 -7.71 -1.18
N ASP A 142 -14.20 -7.37 -1.20
CA ASP A 142 -13.16 -8.39 -1.10
C ASP A 142 -12.75 -8.71 0.34
N VAL A 143 -13.11 -7.86 1.32
CA VAL A 143 -12.69 -8.02 2.72
C VAL A 143 -13.85 -7.81 3.69
N LEU A 144 -14.55 -6.68 3.62
CA LEU A 144 -15.51 -6.29 4.66
C LEU A 144 -16.80 -7.12 4.62
N ASP A 145 -17.27 -7.50 3.43
CA ASP A 145 -18.44 -8.38 3.25
C ASP A 145 -18.23 -9.79 3.84
N TYR A 146 -16.97 -10.18 4.08
CA TYR A 146 -16.59 -11.42 4.77
C TYR A 146 -16.50 -11.26 6.30
N ASN A 147 -16.82 -10.08 6.84
CA ASN A 147 -16.71 -9.73 8.25
C ASN A 147 -15.33 -10.09 8.82
N ALA A 148 -14.27 -9.67 8.12
CA ALA A 148 -12.88 -9.99 8.48
C ALA A 148 -12.54 -9.50 9.90
N ASP A 149 -11.93 -10.37 10.71
CA ASP A 149 -11.54 -10.09 12.10
C ASP A 149 -10.06 -9.71 12.22
N ILE A 150 -9.20 -10.32 11.40
CA ILE A 150 -7.78 -9.95 11.28
C ILE A 150 -7.52 -9.63 9.82
N VAL A 151 -7.00 -8.44 9.55
CA VAL A 151 -6.70 -7.97 8.19
C VAL A 151 -5.20 -7.66 8.07
N PHE A 152 -4.51 -8.43 7.24
CA PHE A 152 -3.14 -8.12 6.83
C PHE A 152 -3.16 -7.21 5.60
N VAL A 153 -2.48 -6.06 5.70
CA VAL A 153 -2.44 -5.03 4.65
C VAL A 153 -1.04 -4.93 4.06
N GLU A 154 -0.91 -5.14 2.75
CA GLU A 154 0.38 -5.25 2.07
C GLU A 154 0.36 -4.54 0.71
N PHE A 155 0.88 -3.31 0.65
CA PHE A 155 0.95 -2.51 -0.59
C PHE A 155 2.30 -1.81 -0.78
N ALA A 156 3.31 -2.12 0.04
CA ALA A 156 4.52 -1.30 0.13
C ALA A 156 5.35 -1.28 -1.16
N VAL A 157 5.25 -2.30 -2.01
CA VAL A 157 5.93 -2.31 -3.32
C VAL A 157 5.05 -1.83 -4.47
N ASN A 158 3.75 -1.63 -4.22
CA ASN A 158 2.78 -1.20 -5.23
C ASN A 158 2.47 0.30 -5.15
N ASP A 159 2.37 0.84 -3.94
CA ASP A 159 2.08 2.25 -3.75
C ASP A 159 3.27 3.12 -4.13
N SER A 160 2.99 4.29 -4.69
CA SER A 160 3.97 5.37 -4.81
C SER A 160 4.15 6.11 -3.47
N GLN A 161 5.07 7.06 -3.40
CA GLN A 161 5.29 7.91 -2.22
C GLN A 161 4.56 9.26 -2.26
N ASP A 162 3.66 9.47 -3.23
CA ASP A 162 2.90 10.72 -3.35
C ASP A 162 1.76 10.84 -2.32
N ASN A 163 1.18 12.03 -2.21
CA ASN A 163 0.10 12.29 -1.26
C ASN A 163 -1.18 11.47 -1.53
N THR A 164 -1.45 11.12 -2.80
CA THR A 164 -2.62 10.31 -3.16
C THR A 164 -2.52 8.94 -2.53
N HIS A 165 -1.35 8.32 -2.58
CA HIS A 165 -1.10 7.01 -1.98
C HIS A 165 -1.06 7.06 -0.45
N LYS A 166 -0.51 8.12 0.14
CA LYS A 166 -0.56 8.35 1.59
C LYS A 166 -2.00 8.42 2.11
N GLU A 167 -2.81 9.26 1.47
CA GLU A 167 -4.24 9.40 1.78
C GLU A 167 -5.02 8.10 1.53
N SER A 168 -4.71 7.39 0.45
CA SER A 168 -5.33 6.11 0.11
C SER A 168 -5.02 5.02 1.12
N TYR A 169 -3.74 4.83 1.47
CA TYR A 169 -3.32 3.81 2.42
C TYR A 169 -3.92 4.06 3.81
N GLU A 170 -3.92 5.33 4.27
CA GLU A 170 -4.59 5.69 5.51
C GLU A 170 -6.10 5.43 5.45
N SER A 171 -6.76 5.82 4.35
CA SER A 171 -8.19 5.55 4.17
C SER A 171 -8.52 4.07 4.31
N LEU A 172 -7.70 3.20 3.70
CA LEU A 172 -7.91 1.75 3.75
C LEU A 172 -7.75 1.23 5.18
N VAL A 173 -6.63 1.56 5.83
CA VAL A 173 -6.35 1.16 7.21
C VAL A 173 -7.46 1.61 8.14
N ARG A 174 -7.87 2.87 8.03
CA ARG A 174 -8.88 3.42 8.93
C ARG A 174 -10.27 2.86 8.66
N THR A 175 -10.66 2.63 7.39
CA THR A 175 -11.93 1.97 7.05
C THR A 175 -12.03 0.61 7.72
N VAL A 176 -10.95 -0.17 7.73
CA VAL A 176 -10.92 -1.46 8.46
C VAL A 176 -11.04 -1.20 9.97
N LEU A 177 -10.26 -0.29 10.55
CA LEU A 177 -10.26 -0.05 12.00
C LEU A 177 -11.61 0.48 12.54
N THR A 178 -12.45 1.09 11.70
CA THR A 178 -13.76 1.62 12.07
C THR A 178 -14.92 0.64 11.89
N GLN A 179 -14.66 -0.60 11.45
CA GLN A 179 -15.71 -1.61 11.36
C GLN A 179 -16.26 -2.00 12.74
N GLU A 180 -17.55 -2.32 12.81
CA GLU A 180 -18.27 -2.61 14.05
C GLU A 180 -17.72 -3.82 14.81
N ASN A 181 -17.09 -4.76 14.10
CA ASN A 181 -16.50 -5.96 14.69
C ASN A 181 -15.10 -5.73 15.29
N ASP A 182 -14.60 -4.49 15.33
CA ASP A 182 -13.28 -4.12 15.88
C ASP A 182 -12.12 -5.01 15.33
N PRO A 183 -11.91 -5.07 14.01
CA PRO A 183 -10.90 -5.94 13.44
C PRO A 183 -9.48 -5.48 13.82
N ALA A 184 -8.59 -6.46 13.95
CA ALA A 184 -7.17 -6.22 14.07
C ALA A 184 -6.56 -5.96 12.69
N VAL A 185 -5.69 -4.96 12.60
CA VAL A 185 -4.94 -4.65 11.37
C VAL A 185 -3.46 -4.90 11.61
N VAL A 186 -2.81 -5.63 10.71
CA VAL A 186 -1.36 -5.86 10.71
C VAL A 186 -0.79 -5.38 9.38
N LEU A 187 0.22 -4.53 9.42
CA LEU A 187 0.83 -3.98 8.21
C LEU A 187 2.08 -4.77 7.82
N ILE A 188 2.20 -5.11 6.55
CA ILE A 188 3.38 -5.80 6.00
C ILE A 188 4.04 -4.92 4.95
N PHE A 189 5.34 -4.69 5.11
CA PHE A 189 6.12 -3.88 4.20
C PHE A 189 7.16 -4.72 3.44
N ASN A 190 6.80 -5.14 2.22
CA ASN A 190 7.71 -5.78 1.29
C ASN A 190 8.72 -4.78 0.67
N ARG A 191 9.73 -5.34 0.00
CA ARG A 191 10.71 -4.63 -0.82
C ARG A 191 10.86 -5.29 -2.20
N THR A 192 11.26 -4.52 -3.20
CA THR A 192 11.74 -5.05 -4.49
C THR A 192 13.25 -5.31 -4.46
N ALA A 193 13.78 -5.95 -5.52
CA ALA A 193 15.21 -6.24 -5.67
C ALA A 193 16.09 -4.99 -5.51
N ASN A 194 15.68 -3.89 -6.15
CA ASN A 194 16.38 -2.60 -6.09
C ASN A 194 16.17 -1.83 -4.77
N GLY A 195 15.46 -2.41 -3.79
CA GLY A 195 15.23 -1.82 -2.48
C GLY A 195 14.06 -0.83 -2.41
N TYR A 196 13.24 -0.74 -3.45
CA TYR A 196 12.04 0.08 -3.39
C TYR A 196 11.04 -0.48 -2.38
N THR A 197 10.50 0.43 -1.57
CA THR A 197 9.39 0.20 -0.65
C THR A 197 8.81 1.55 -0.21
N ALA A 198 7.50 1.61 -0.07
CA ALA A 198 6.74 2.74 0.45
C ALA A 198 6.65 2.75 1.98
N GLN A 199 7.40 1.87 2.66
CA GLN A 199 7.34 1.69 4.12
C GLN A 199 7.53 2.97 4.93
N GLU A 200 8.25 3.98 4.42
CA GLU A 200 8.58 5.19 5.20
C GLU A 200 7.32 5.90 5.70
N TYR A 201 6.39 6.23 4.81
CA TYR A 201 5.14 6.87 5.24
C TYR A 201 4.14 5.85 5.80
N MET A 202 4.20 4.58 5.40
CA MET A 202 3.30 3.55 5.94
C MET A 202 3.62 3.25 7.42
N LYS A 203 4.90 3.35 7.82
CA LYS A 203 5.34 3.32 9.22
C LYS A 203 4.77 4.50 10.00
N GLU A 204 4.75 5.72 9.43
CA GLU A 204 4.08 6.85 10.08
C GLU A 204 2.59 6.59 10.36
N ILE A 205 1.89 5.92 9.43
CA ILE A 205 0.49 5.52 9.61
C ILE A 205 0.40 4.46 10.71
N GLY A 206 1.20 3.39 10.63
CA GLY A 206 1.18 2.33 11.64
C GLY A 206 1.53 2.82 13.03
N ASP A 207 2.50 3.73 13.18
CA ASP A 207 2.84 4.35 14.46
C ASP A 207 1.68 5.20 14.98
N TYR A 208 1.10 6.04 14.12
CA TYR A 208 -0.02 6.92 14.48
C TYR A 208 -1.24 6.12 14.97
N TYR A 209 -1.56 5.00 14.31
CA TYR A 209 -2.64 4.11 14.68
C TYR A 209 -2.24 3.03 15.70
N SER A 210 -0.98 3.02 16.17
CA SER A 210 -0.41 2.02 17.08
C SER A 210 -0.66 0.58 16.59
N LEU A 211 -0.30 0.28 15.35
CA LEU A 211 -0.54 -1.02 14.71
C LEU A 211 0.68 -1.94 14.76
N PRO A 212 0.48 -3.26 14.84
CA PRO A 212 1.53 -4.24 14.57
C PRO A 212 2.06 -4.11 13.13
N MET A 213 3.38 -4.11 12.98
CA MET A 213 4.06 -3.87 11.70
C MET A 213 5.22 -4.83 11.46
N ILE A 214 5.27 -5.39 10.26
CA ILE A 214 6.34 -6.26 9.77
C ILE A 214 7.08 -5.53 8.64
N SER A 215 8.41 -5.42 8.72
CA SER A 215 9.25 -4.91 7.64
C SER A 215 10.19 -5.99 7.11
N VAL A 216 9.92 -6.41 5.88
CA VAL A 216 10.80 -7.30 5.11
C VAL A 216 12.08 -6.57 4.72
N ALA A 217 11.97 -5.26 4.46
CA ALA A 217 13.12 -4.41 4.18
C ALA A 217 14.12 -4.40 5.34
N ASP A 218 13.64 -4.23 6.56
CA ASP A 218 14.50 -4.19 7.75
C ASP A 218 15.08 -5.58 8.09
N ALA A 219 14.32 -6.65 7.78
CA ALA A 219 14.79 -8.02 7.94
C ALA A 219 15.94 -8.36 6.96
N LEU A 220 15.74 -8.11 5.66
CA LEU A 220 16.60 -8.65 4.59
C LEU A 220 17.78 -7.75 4.22
N THR A 221 17.65 -6.42 4.32
CA THR A 221 18.70 -5.50 3.85
C THR A 221 20.07 -5.78 4.51
N PRO A 222 20.16 -5.99 5.84
CA PRO A 222 21.43 -6.37 6.46
C PRO A 222 22.00 -7.70 5.97
N GLU A 223 21.14 -8.68 5.63
CA GLU A 223 21.58 -9.98 5.14
C GLU A 223 22.20 -9.88 3.74
N PHE A 224 21.68 -8.98 2.90
CA PHE A 224 22.25 -8.68 1.59
C PHE A 224 23.55 -7.88 1.69
N ASP A 225 23.57 -6.83 2.52
CA ASP A 225 24.75 -5.96 2.70
C ASP A 225 25.95 -6.75 3.25
N GLU A 226 25.70 -7.73 4.12
CA GLU A 226 26.72 -8.59 4.71
C GLU A 226 27.00 -9.86 3.90
N GLY A 227 26.37 -10.01 2.72
CA GLY A 227 26.61 -11.10 1.77
C GLY A 227 26.18 -12.49 2.27
N ARG A 228 25.26 -12.55 3.23
CA ARG A 228 24.72 -13.80 3.79
C ARG A 228 23.55 -14.36 3.01
N MET A 229 22.84 -13.50 2.29
CA MET A 229 21.79 -13.85 1.34
C MET A 229 22.06 -13.14 0.01
N THR A 230 21.60 -13.73 -1.09
CA THR A 230 21.37 -13.01 -2.35
C THR A 230 19.87 -12.79 -2.55
N TRP A 231 19.51 -11.93 -3.50
CA TRP A 231 18.10 -11.68 -3.79
C TRP A 231 17.37 -12.97 -4.23
N GLU A 232 18.06 -13.84 -4.96
CA GLU A 232 17.57 -15.14 -5.44
C GLU A 232 17.28 -16.14 -4.31
N ASP A 233 17.88 -15.97 -3.12
CA ASP A 233 17.48 -16.75 -1.95
C ASP A 233 16.05 -16.41 -1.47
N TYR A 234 15.53 -15.23 -1.85
CA TYR A 234 14.21 -14.73 -1.48
C TYR A 234 13.22 -14.68 -2.66
N SER A 235 13.66 -14.33 -3.86
CA SER A 235 12.81 -14.00 -5.00
C SER A 235 13.52 -14.29 -6.33
N ASP A 236 12.78 -14.88 -7.27
CA ASP A 236 13.30 -15.20 -8.61
C ASP A 236 13.05 -14.08 -9.64
N ASP A 237 12.24 -13.07 -9.28
CA ASP A 237 11.97 -11.89 -10.11
C ASP A 237 12.21 -10.58 -9.32
N GLN A 238 11.84 -9.41 -9.87
CA GLN A 238 12.12 -8.11 -9.25
C GLN A 238 11.34 -7.81 -7.96
N SER A 239 10.28 -8.57 -7.64
CA SER A 239 9.32 -8.21 -6.58
C SER A 239 8.67 -9.38 -5.84
N ASN A 240 8.39 -10.51 -6.50
CA ASN A 240 7.56 -11.58 -5.97
C ASN A 240 8.43 -12.65 -5.29
N PRO A 241 8.30 -12.86 -3.97
CA PRO A 241 9.07 -13.86 -3.24
C PRO A 241 8.85 -15.24 -3.86
N ASN A 242 9.91 -16.03 -4.00
CA ASN A 242 9.76 -17.43 -4.40
C ASN A 242 9.18 -18.27 -3.25
N ALA A 243 9.09 -19.59 -3.42
CA ALA A 243 8.52 -20.46 -2.40
C ALA A 243 9.22 -20.37 -1.02
N GLU A 244 10.54 -20.16 -0.98
CA GLU A 244 11.27 -19.98 0.28
C GLU A 244 11.05 -18.57 0.85
N GLY A 245 10.99 -17.54 0.00
CA GLY A 245 10.63 -16.19 0.42
C GLY A 245 9.24 -16.10 1.05
N HIS A 246 8.25 -16.83 0.51
CA HIS A 246 6.92 -16.92 1.10
C HIS A 246 6.89 -17.64 2.46
N LYS A 247 7.70 -18.69 2.64
CA LYS A 247 7.87 -19.33 3.95
C LYS A 247 8.54 -18.40 4.95
N LEU A 248 9.53 -17.62 4.50
CA LEU A 248 10.21 -16.64 5.32
C LEU A 248 9.24 -15.53 5.77
N LEU A 249 8.40 -15.00 4.87
CA LEU A 249 7.31 -14.09 5.21
C LEU A 249 6.35 -14.68 6.25
N CYS A 250 5.99 -15.96 6.11
CA CYS A 250 5.18 -16.66 7.12
C CYS A 250 5.86 -16.63 8.50
N SER A 251 7.16 -16.94 8.57
CA SER A 251 7.90 -16.91 9.84
C SER A 251 7.96 -15.53 10.50
N PHE A 252 7.92 -14.44 9.71
CA PHE A 252 7.83 -13.08 10.25
C PHE A 252 6.47 -12.82 10.89
N ILE A 253 5.39 -13.31 10.29
CA ILE A 253 4.03 -13.25 10.86
C ILE A 253 3.96 -14.11 12.13
N GLU A 254 4.50 -15.34 12.11
CA GLU A 254 4.55 -16.22 13.28
C GLU A 254 5.28 -15.55 14.46
N ASN A 255 6.40 -14.88 14.19
CA ASN A 255 7.14 -14.11 15.18
C ASN A 255 6.31 -12.96 15.75
N LEU A 256 5.67 -12.15 14.90
CA LEU A 256 4.79 -11.06 15.37
C LEU A 256 3.66 -11.60 16.26
N LEU A 257 3.01 -12.69 15.87
CA LEU A 257 1.93 -13.29 16.65
C LEU A 257 2.43 -13.79 18.01
N THR A 258 3.60 -14.43 18.04
CA THR A 258 4.23 -14.93 19.27
C THR A 258 4.61 -13.79 20.21
N GLU A 259 5.20 -12.72 19.69
CA GLU A 259 5.54 -11.54 20.49
C GLU A 259 4.29 -10.80 20.98
N ALA A 260 3.23 -10.75 20.16
CA ALA A 260 1.95 -10.17 20.55
C ALA A 260 1.25 -10.91 21.70
N GLU A 261 1.34 -12.25 21.76
CA GLU A 261 0.84 -13.05 22.89
C GLU A 261 1.51 -12.67 24.22
N ASN A 262 2.80 -12.34 24.18
CA ASN A 262 3.61 -12.00 25.35
C ASN A 262 3.51 -10.51 25.73
N ALA A 263 2.93 -9.67 24.86
CA ALA A 263 2.76 -8.25 25.11
C ALA A 263 1.71 -7.99 26.22
N PRO A 264 1.88 -6.95 27.05
CA PRO A 264 0.91 -6.59 28.08
C PRO A 264 -0.47 -6.32 27.48
N ASP A 265 -1.52 -6.56 28.26
CA ASP A 265 -2.88 -6.14 27.87
C ASP A 265 -2.99 -4.62 28.03
N GLU A 266 -3.40 -3.96 26.95
CA GLU A 266 -3.59 -2.51 26.87
C GLU A 266 -4.95 -2.23 26.23
N GLU A 267 -5.54 -1.08 26.53
CA GLU A 267 -6.76 -0.63 25.86
C GLU A 267 -6.38 0.03 24.52
N TYR A 268 -7.11 -0.28 23.46
CA TYR A 268 -6.95 0.41 22.17
C TYR A 268 -7.88 1.61 22.10
N THR A 269 -7.36 2.74 21.63
CA THR A 269 -8.16 3.91 21.29
C THR A 269 -7.80 4.36 19.88
N LEU A 270 -8.80 4.38 18.99
CA LEU A 270 -8.62 4.90 17.64
C LEU A 270 -8.36 6.42 17.70
N PRO A 271 -7.26 6.92 17.10
CA PRO A 271 -7.01 8.35 17.03
C PRO A 271 -8.16 9.10 16.32
N PRO A 272 -8.65 10.23 16.87
CA PRO A 272 -9.81 10.93 16.31
C PRO A 272 -9.50 11.67 15.01
N ALA A 273 -8.24 12.09 14.81
CA ALA A 273 -7.80 12.80 13.61
C ALA A 273 -7.14 11.82 12.61
N TYR A 274 -6.88 12.35 11.42
CA TYR A 274 -6.20 11.66 10.33
C TYR A 274 -4.79 12.22 10.17
N ARG A 275 -3.85 11.39 9.73
CA ARG A 275 -2.45 11.76 9.55
C ARG A 275 -2.20 12.48 8.22
N PHE A 276 -2.78 11.99 7.14
CA PHE A 276 -2.63 12.48 5.77
C PHE A 276 -3.97 12.88 5.15
N GLY A 277 -5.04 12.13 5.41
CA GLY A 277 -6.38 12.38 4.88
C GLY A 277 -7.08 11.09 4.48
N TYR A 278 -8.38 11.20 4.20
CA TYR A 278 -9.25 10.04 4.04
C TYR A 278 -10.23 10.07 2.85
N PRO A 279 -9.88 10.64 1.68
CA PRO A 279 -10.83 10.82 0.59
C PRO A 279 -11.25 9.52 -0.11
N PHE A 280 -10.69 8.36 0.27
CA PHE A 280 -11.04 7.05 -0.26
C PHE A 280 -11.86 6.19 0.71
N MET A 281 -12.09 6.65 1.95
CA MET A 281 -12.86 5.89 2.93
C MET A 281 -14.26 5.59 2.42
N ASP A 282 -14.72 4.37 2.67
CA ASP A 282 -16.05 3.87 2.30
C ASP A 282 -16.37 4.05 0.80
N SER A 283 -15.35 3.89 -0.06
CA SER A 283 -15.52 3.97 -1.50
C SER A 283 -16.52 2.92 -2.00
N GLN A 284 -17.48 3.36 -2.81
CA GLN A 284 -18.48 2.49 -3.46
C GLN A 284 -18.15 2.37 -4.94
N LEU A 285 -17.76 1.16 -5.36
CA LEU A 285 -17.47 0.81 -6.75
C LEU A 285 -18.72 0.23 -7.42
N VAL A 286 -19.07 0.76 -8.59
CA VAL A 286 -20.03 0.15 -9.51
C VAL A 286 -19.33 -0.40 -10.74
N THR A 287 -19.80 -1.55 -11.19
CA THR A 287 -19.31 -2.29 -12.36
C THR A 287 -20.49 -2.65 -13.26
N PRO A 288 -20.28 -3.21 -14.47
CA PRO A 288 -21.40 -3.65 -15.30
C PRO A 288 -22.34 -4.66 -14.64
N GLU A 289 -21.85 -5.53 -13.76
CA GLU A 289 -22.68 -6.51 -13.04
C GLU A 289 -23.48 -5.89 -11.88
N ALA A 290 -22.95 -4.81 -11.30
CA ALA A 290 -23.57 -4.08 -10.19
C ALA A 290 -23.51 -2.57 -10.49
N PRO A 291 -24.34 -2.07 -11.44
CA PRO A 291 -24.23 -0.71 -11.96
C PRO A 291 -24.84 0.36 -11.03
N THR A 292 -25.16 0.01 -9.78
CA THR A 292 -25.77 0.91 -8.80
C THR A 292 -25.34 0.53 -7.39
N ALA A 293 -25.02 1.54 -6.61
CA ALA A 293 -24.78 1.52 -5.17
C ALA A 293 -25.54 2.69 -4.53
N GLU A 294 -25.39 2.90 -3.22
CA GLU A 294 -26.08 3.98 -2.51
C GLU A 294 -25.69 5.37 -2.99
N LEU A 295 -24.39 5.60 -3.21
CA LEU A 295 -23.83 6.91 -3.56
C LEU A 295 -23.73 7.15 -5.07
N ILE A 296 -23.92 6.13 -5.90
CA ILE A 296 -23.72 6.20 -7.36
C ILE A 296 -24.65 5.25 -8.11
N SER A 297 -25.23 5.72 -9.21
CA SER A 297 -26.05 4.92 -10.12
C SER A 297 -25.75 5.23 -11.58
N LEU A 298 -25.57 4.19 -12.40
CA LEU A 298 -25.54 4.30 -13.85
C LEU A 298 -26.87 4.85 -14.38
N THR A 299 -26.80 5.76 -15.35
CA THR A 299 -27.99 6.39 -15.96
C THR A 299 -28.09 6.19 -17.46
N ASP A 300 -26.96 6.08 -18.15
CA ASP A 300 -26.89 5.88 -19.59
C ASP A 300 -25.55 5.25 -19.94
N THR A 301 -25.52 4.31 -20.88
CA THR A 301 -24.27 3.71 -21.36
C THR A 301 -23.71 4.40 -22.59
N GLY A 302 -24.50 5.21 -23.30
CA GLY A 302 -24.06 5.86 -24.53
C GLY A 302 -23.47 4.86 -25.53
N SER A 303 -22.28 5.18 -26.04
CA SER A 303 -21.51 4.34 -26.97
C SER A 303 -20.67 3.26 -26.27
N PHE A 304 -20.88 3.01 -24.98
CA PHE A 304 -20.19 1.94 -24.25
C PHE A 304 -21.10 0.73 -24.09
N GLU A 305 -20.57 -0.45 -24.39
CA GLU A 305 -21.28 -1.72 -24.25
C GLU A 305 -20.76 -2.49 -23.03
N ALA A 306 -21.70 -3.00 -22.21
CA ALA A 306 -21.37 -3.93 -21.15
C ALA A 306 -20.99 -5.30 -21.75
N VAL A 307 -19.76 -5.75 -21.50
CA VAL A 307 -19.21 -6.98 -22.09
C VAL A 307 -18.37 -7.77 -21.08
N GLU A 308 -18.27 -9.08 -21.26
CA GLU A 308 -17.35 -9.97 -20.52
C GLU A 308 -15.91 -9.88 -21.09
N GLN A 309 -15.38 -8.65 -21.20
CA GLN A 309 -14.03 -8.36 -21.70
C GLN A 309 -13.34 -7.33 -20.80
N GLY A 310 -13.14 -7.66 -19.54
CA GLY A 310 -12.44 -6.79 -18.58
C GLY A 310 -10.94 -7.07 -18.46
N ALA A 311 -10.45 -7.12 -17.23
CA ALA A 311 -9.07 -7.39 -16.85
C ALA A 311 -9.03 -8.46 -15.74
N THR A 312 -7.84 -8.85 -15.30
CA THR A 312 -7.68 -9.80 -14.18
C THR A 312 -8.48 -9.33 -12.95
N ASP A 313 -9.27 -10.23 -12.36
CA ASP A 313 -10.16 -10.00 -11.21
C ASP A 313 -11.35 -9.03 -11.46
N PHE A 314 -11.45 -8.47 -12.66
CA PHE A 314 -12.57 -7.63 -13.12
C PHE A 314 -13.06 -8.14 -14.48
N PRO A 315 -13.90 -9.19 -14.52
CA PRO A 315 -14.18 -9.92 -15.76
C PRO A 315 -15.03 -9.15 -16.78
N THR A 316 -15.85 -8.21 -16.32
CA THR A 316 -16.66 -7.36 -17.22
C THR A 316 -16.15 -5.93 -17.29
N SER A 317 -16.61 -5.24 -18.33
CA SER A 317 -16.32 -3.83 -18.57
C SER A 317 -17.43 -3.15 -19.35
N TRP A 318 -17.47 -1.83 -19.25
CA TRP A 318 -18.07 -0.96 -20.27
C TRP A 318 -16.97 -0.65 -21.30
N LYS A 319 -17.08 -1.26 -22.47
CA LYS A 319 -16.12 -1.10 -23.57
C LYS A 319 -16.70 -0.15 -24.62
N LEU A 320 -15.92 0.83 -25.05
CA LEU A 320 -16.32 1.70 -26.15
C LEU A 320 -16.54 0.87 -27.42
N SER A 321 -17.72 1.00 -28.02
CA SER A 321 -18.05 0.47 -29.34
C SER A 321 -18.08 1.62 -30.37
N ASP A 322 -19.04 1.61 -31.30
CA ASP A 322 -19.12 2.65 -32.33
C ASP A 322 -19.81 3.91 -31.79
N GLY A 323 -19.10 5.04 -31.82
CA GLY A 323 -19.64 6.36 -31.49
C GLY A 323 -18.85 7.08 -30.40
N THR A 324 -19.44 8.17 -29.87
CA THR A 324 -18.79 9.04 -28.87
C THR A 324 -19.73 9.44 -27.74
N ASP A 325 -20.91 8.83 -27.68
CA ASP A 325 -21.90 9.17 -26.66
C ASP A 325 -21.39 8.72 -25.28
N PRO A 326 -21.47 9.59 -24.26
CA PRO A 326 -20.89 9.33 -22.94
C PRO A 326 -21.54 8.16 -22.19
N LEU A 327 -20.71 7.45 -21.43
CA LEU A 327 -21.14 6.64 -20.29
C LEU A 327 -21.43 7.57 -19.10
N LYS A 328 -22.63 7.49 -18.50
CA LYS A 328 -23.14 8.46 -17.53
C LYS A 328 -23.57 7.86 -16.21
N PHE A 329 -23.22 8.55 -15.12
CA PHE A 329 -23.65 8.21 -13.78
C PHE A 329 -24.19 9.44 -13.05
N LYS A 330 -25.06 9.20 -12.07
CA LYS A 330 -25.38 10.17 -11.03
C LYS A 330 -24.74 9.73 -9.73
N ALA A 331 -24.19 10.66 -8.98
CA ALA A 331 -23.59 10.37 -7.68
C ALA A 331 -23.80 11.50 -6.68
N THR A 332 -23.78 11.16 -5.39
CA THR A 332 -23.69 12.11 -4.27
C THR A 332 -22.39 11.81 -3.51
N ALA A 333 -21.34 12.57 -3.78
CA ALA A 333 -19.99 12.21 -3.34
C ALA A 333 -19.06 13.42 -3.19
N SER A 334 -17.85 13.22 -2.69
CA SER A 334 -16.78 14.22 -2.72
C SER A 334 -15.61 13.80 -3.62
N SER A 335 -15.42 12.50 -3.86
CA SER A 335 -14.37 11.97 -4.75
C SER A 335 -14.95 11.07 -5.83
N VAL A 336 -14.34 11.10 -7.02
CA VAL A 336 -14.65 10.17 -8.13
C VAL A 336 -13.37 9.48 -8.59
N PHE A 337 -13.43 8.17 -8.73
CA PHE A 337 -12.35 7.29 -9.17
C PHE A 337 -12.77 6.49 -10.40
N LEU A 338 -11.82 6.30 -11.32
CA LEU A 338 -12.03 5.55 -12.55
C LEU A 338 -11.18 4.30 -12.49
N LEU A 339 -11.81 3.14 -12.66
CA LEU A 339 -11.15 1.86 -12.82
C LEU A 339 -11.23 1.46 -14.29
N PHE A 340 -10.08 1.26 -14.93
CA PHE A 340 -9.97 0.99 -16.36
C PHE A 340 -8.87 -0.01 -16.64
N LYS A 341 -8.88 -0.58 -17.84
CA LYS A 341 -7.82 -1.48 -18.30
C LYS A 341 -6.64 -0.66 -18.84
N ARG A 342 -5.44 -0.88 -18.31
CA ARG A 342 -4.21 -0.18 -18.70
C ARG A 342 -3.30 -1.11 -19.50
N ASN A 343 -2.63 -0.61 -20.53
CA ASN A 343 -1.66 -1.41 -21.30
C ASN A 343 -0.65 -0.52 -22.03
N ASN A 344 0.54 -1.03 -22.36
CA ASN A 344 1.51 -0.35 -23.22
C ASN A 344 1.26 -0.70 -24.69
N SER A 345 0.26 -0.07 -25.31
CA SER A 345 -0.13 -0.33 -26.70
C SER A 345 -0.78 0.88 -27.34
N ASP A 346 -0.37 1.21 -28.58
CA ASP A 346 -0.93 2.34 -29.35
C ASP A 346 -2.41 2.15 -29.73
N THR A 347 -2.93 0.93 -29.58
CA THR A 347 -4.36 0.61 -29.75
C THR A 347 -5.23 1.09 -28.58
N MET A 348 -4.62 1.47 -27.46
CA MET A 348 -5.31 1.94 -26.26
C MET A 348 -5.67 3.42 -26.37
N GLY A 349 -6.93 3.76 -26.07
CA GLY A 349 -7.49 5.10 -26.17
C GLY A 349 -7.37 5.90 -24.89
N SER A 350 -7.46 7.22 -24.99
CA SER A 350 -7.62 8.11 -23.83
C SER A 350 -9.09 8.49 -23.69
N PHE A 351 -9.53 8.78 -22.47
CA PHE A 351 -10.89 9.22 -22.19
C PHE A 351 -10.89 10.45 -21.28
N GLU A 352 -11.96 11.21 -21.36
CA GLU A 352 -12.17 12.42 -20.58
C GLU A 352 -13.29 12.19 -19.58
N VAL A 353 -13.09 12.71 -18.37
CA VAL A 353 -14.07 12.69 -17.29
C VAL A 353 -14.63 14.10 -17.14
N TYR A 354 -15.95 14.19 -17.15
CA TYR A 354 -16.70 15.42 -16.93
C TYR A 354 -17.56 15.30 -15.69
N ILE A 355 -17.67 16.39 -14.94
CA ILE A 355 -18.54 16.51 -13.76
C ILE A 355 -19.41 17.74 -13.96
N ASN A 356 -20.73 17.58 -13.93
CA ASN A 356 -21.70 18.67 -14.12
C ASN A 356 -21.41 19.51 -15.38
N GLY A 357 -21.01 18.85 -16.47
CA GLY A 357 -20.71 19.45 -17.77
C GLY A 357 -19.29 20.04 -17.92
N ALA A 358 -18.48 20.09 -16.87
CA ALA A 358 -17.11 20.59 -16.94
C ALA A 358 -16.09 19.44 -16.99
N LYS A 359 -15.12 19.50 -17.92
CA LYS A 359 -14.02 18.53 -17.98
C LYS A 359 -13.14 18.68 -16.73
N VAL A 360 -12.94 17.58 -16.01
CA VAL A 360 -12.10 17.56 -14.81
C VAL A 360 -10.77 16.85 -15.04
N LYS A 361 -10.73 15.84 -15.93
CA LYS A 361 -9.52 15.07 -16.20
C LYS A 361 -9.54 14.43 -17.59
N THR A 362 -8.36 14.26 -18.17
CA THR A 362 -8.11 13.33 -19.28
C THR A 362 -7.25 12.20 -18.73
N ILE A 363 -7.67 10.95 -18.95
CA ILE A 363 -7.00 9.73 -18.47
C ILE A 363 -6.49 8.96 -19.69
N HIS A 364 -5.23 8.52 -19.60
CA HIS A 364 -4.55 7.78 -20.67
C HIS A 364 -4.43 6.32 -20.28
N SER A 365 -5.07 5.43 -21.04
CA SER A 365 -4.96 3.98 -20.81
C SER A 365 -3.71 3.35 -21.45
N ASN A 366 -3.07 4.06 -22.40
CA ASN A 366 -1.75 3.71 -22.91
C ASN A 366 -0.65 4.22 -21.96
N GLN A 367 -0.05 3.35 -21.16
CA GLN A 367 1.03 3.70 -20.23
C GLN A 367 2.20 2.73 -20.37
N LYS A 368 3.44 3.23 -20.28
CA LYS A 368 4.66 2.48 -20.60
C LYS A 368 4.87 1.23 -19.75
N ASP A 369 4.40 1.29 -18.51
CA ASP A 369 4.47 0.24 -17.49
C ASP A 369 3.20 -0.63 -17.44
N GLY A 370 2.24 -0.40 -18.34
CA GLY A 370 1.02 -1.20 -18.43
C GLY A 370 1.22 -2.54 -19.16
N TRP A 371 0.49 -3.55 -18.72
CA TRP A 371 0.56 -4.94 -19.17
C TRP A 371 -0.81 -5.63 -19.26
N ASN A 372 -1.90 -4.86 -19.44
CA ASN A 372 -3.30 -5.32 -19.56
C ASN A 372 -3.98 -5.64 -18.21
N GLU A 373 -3.62 -4.89 -17.18
CA GLU A 373 -4.06 -4.98 -15.80
C GLU A 373 -5.19 -3.99 -15.45
N PRO A 374 -5.97 -4.23 -14.37
CA PRO A 374 -6.85 -3.21 -13.81
C PRO A 374 -6.05 -2.07 -13.19
N TYR A 375 -6.40 -0.84 -13.51
CA TYR A 375 -5.75 0.35 -12.98
C TYR A 375 -6.76 1.41 -12.57
N SER A 376 -6.51 2.06 -11.44
CA SER A 376 -7.40 3.06 -10.86
C SER A 376 -6.74 4.43 -10.79
N GLU A 377 -7.50 5.47 -11.11
CA GLU A 377 -7.07 6.85 -10.88
C GLU A 377 -8.15 7.69 -10.20
N LEU A 378 -7.72 8.58 -9.29
CA LEU A 378 -8.55 9.67 -8.80
C LEU A 378 -8.80 10.68 -9.93
N ALA A 379 -10.06 10.87 -10.33
CA ALA A 379 -10.44 11.86 -11.33
C ALA A 379 -10.64 13.24 -10.72
N ILE A 380 -11.32 13.32 -9.58
CA ILE A 380 -11.53 14.58 -8.85
C ILE A 380 -11.77 14.31 -7.37
N LYS A 381 -11.34 15.27 -6.54
CA LYS A 381 -11.62 15.34 -5.10
C LYS A 381 -12.09 16.75 -4.75
N PHE A 382 -13.27 16.85 -4.12
CA PHE A 382 -13.82 18.06 -3.53
C PHE A 382 -13.67 18.02 -2.00
N GLN A 383 -13.79 19.19 -1.37
CA GLN A 383 -13.78 19.31 0.09
C GLN A 383 -15.11 18.90 0.73
N THR A 384 -16.22 19.08 0.01
CA THR A 384 -17.58 18.80 0.47
C THR A 384 -18.25 17.81 -0.45
N ILE A 385 -19.26 17.12 0.08
CA ILE A 385 -20.13 16.24 -0.71
C ILE A 385 -20.99 17.09 -1.66
N LYS A 386 -21.21 16.57 -2.87
CA LYS A 386 -21.96 17.21 -3.95
C LYS A 386 -22.74 16.19 -4.76
N ASP A 387 -23.86 16.64 -5.31
CA ASP A 387 -24.53 15.95 -6.42
C ASP A 387 -23.72 16.14 -7.71
N MET A 388 -23.52 15.05 -8.43
CA MET A 388 -22.71 14.99 -9.65
C MET A 388 -23.42 14.23 -10.75
N ASP A 389 -23.53 14.85 -11.92
CA ASP A 389 -23.66 14.17 -13.19
C ASP A 389 -22.25 13.88 -13.71
N ILE A 390 -21.85 12.61 -13.68
CA ILE A 390 -20.54 12.12 -14.13
C ILE A 390 -20.68 11.63 -15.57
N GLU A 391 -19.79 12.06 -16.46
CA GLU A 391 -19.75 11.56 -17.83
C GLU A 391 -18.33 11.15 -18.22
N ILE A 392 -18.22 10.03 -18.92
CA ILE A 392 -16.97 9.49 -19.46
C ILE A 392 -17.11 9.41 -20.97
N ARG A 393 -16.18 10.04 -21.69
CA ARG A 393 -16.21 10.18 -23.16
C ARG A 393 -14.85 9.79 -23.74
N PRO A 394 -14.77 9.21 -24.95
CA PRO A 394 -13.49 9.14 -25.65
C PRO A 394 -12.88 10.54 -25.79
N ALA A 395 -11.56 10.66 -25.59
CA ALA A 395 -10.84 11.89 -25.89
C ALA A 395 -10.72 12.06 -27.41
N GLU A 396 -10.51 13.30 -27.86
CA GLU A 396 -10.25 13.60 -29.27
C GLU A 396 -9.09 12.74 -29.81
N GLY A 397 -9.31 12.04 -30.92
CA GLY A 397 -8.35 11.12 -31.53
C GLY A 397 -8.24 9.74 -30.87
N SER A 398 -9.19 9.40 -29.98
CA SER A 398 -9.31 8.07 -29.36
C SER A 398 -10.63 7.37 -29.68
N GLU A 399 -11.44 7.93 -30.59
CA GLU A 399 -12.79 7.44 -30.93
C GLU A 399 -12.78 6.06 -31.59
N ASP A 400 -11.68 5.68 -32.25
CA ASP A 400 -11.47 4.38 -32.89
C ASP A 400 -10.57 3.44 -32.07
N LYS A 401 -10.24 3.83 -30.83
CA LYS A 401 -9.30 3.10 -29.96
C LYS A 401 -10.00 2.30 -28.87
N ASN A 402 -9.28 1.34 -28.31
CA ASN A 402 -9.76 0.53 -27.19
C ASN A 402 -9.86 1.39 -25.93
N ILE A 403 -11.08 1.64 -25.46
CA ILE A 403 -11.36 2.21 -24.13
C ILE A 403 -12.19 1.19 -23.36
N THR A 404 -11.72 0.80 -22.19
CA THR A 404 -12.32 -0.25 -21.37
C THR A 404 -12.42 0.24 -19.93
N ILE A 405 -13.62 0.63 -19.52
CA ILE A 405 -13.92 1.08 -18.16
C ILE A 405 -14.42 -0.15 -17.39
N LEU A 406 -13.64 -0.58 -16.40
CA LEU A 406 -13.96 -1.74 -15.57
C LEU A 406 -14.92 -1.36 -14.43
N GLY A 407 -14.90 -0.09 -14.02
CA GLY A 407 -15.77 0.41 -12.96
C GLY A 407 -15.63 1.90 -12.72
N VAL A 408 -16.62 2.47 -12.03
CA VAL A 408 -16.58 3.83 -11.51
C VAL A 408 -16.82 3.76 -10.02
N ALA A 409 -15.98 4.41 -9.23
CA ALA A 409 -16.17 4.46 -7.79
C ALA A 409 -16.28 5.89 -7.28
N VAL A 410 -16.98 6.04 -6.17
CA VAL A 410 -17.12 7.32 -5.47
C VAL A 410 -16.94 7.13 -3.98
N ALA A 411 -16.47 8.18 -3.30
CA ALA A 411 -16.44 8.25 -1.84
C ALA A 411 -17.09 9.57 -1.39
N ALA A 412 -17.81 9.54 -0.26
CA ALA A 412 -18.52 10.68 0.30
C ALA A 412 -17.91 11.08 1.64
N GLN A 413 -16.75 11.75 1.59
CA GLN A 413 -15.98 12.17 2.76
C GLN A 413 -15.84 13.70 2.76
N GLU A 414 -16.22 14.37 3.84
CA GLU A 414 -16.04 15.82 3.99
C GLU A 414 -14.70 16.10 4.68
N SER A 415 -13.75 16.73 3.97
CA SER A 415 -12.51 17.14 4.61
C SER A 415 -12.66 18.52 5.22
N ALA A 416 -12.64 18.60 6.55
CA ALA A 416 -12.31 19.83 7.25
C ALA A 416 -10.79 20.02 7.18
N GLN A 417 -10.32 21.05 6.47
CA GLN A 417 -8.95 21.53 6.68
C GLN A 417 -8.81 22.15 8.06
#